data_AF-A0A970UYW8-F1
#
_entry.id   AF-A0A970UYW8-F1
#
_cell.length_a   1.000
_cell.length_b   1.000
_cell.length_c   1.000
_cell.angle_alpha   90.00
_cell.angle_beta   90.00
_cell.angle_gamma   90.00
#
_symmetry.space_group_name_H-M   'P 1'
#
loop_
_entity.id
_entity.type
_entity.pdbx_description
1 polymer ?
#
loop_
_entity_poly.entity_id
_entity_poly.type
_entity_poly.pdbx_seq_one_letter_code
_entity_poly.pdbx_strand_id
1 'polypeptide(L)' 'MAKLKMLKLPKKPKQNASVAVKENWLRRASEVKKENARRIQANKRSAELSKKIAGFK' A
#
# COMPACT_ATOMS: atom_id res chain seq x y z
N MET A 1 -13.36 -0.54 13.10
CA MET A 1 -12.80 -0.64 11.73
C MET A 1 -11.47 -1.37 11.81
N ALA A 2 -11.37 -2.56 11.21
CA ALA A 2 -10.08 -3.25 11.12
C ALA A 2 -9.14 -2.46 10.21
N LYS A 3 -7.87 -2.26 10.63
CA LYS A 3 -6.87 -1.57 9.81
C LYS A 3 -6.74 -2.27 8.45
N LEU A 4 -6.75 -1.50 7.36
CA LEU A 4 -6.49 -2.03 6.03
C LEU A 4 -5.08 -2.62 5.99
N LYS A 5 -4.97 -3.92 5.68
CA LYS A 5 -3.69 -4.62 5.57
C LYS A 5 -2.91 -4.13 4.34
N MET A 6 -1.60 -3.96 4.46
CA MET A 6 -0.74 -3.59 3.33
C MET A 6 -0.53 -4.77 2.38
N LEU A 7 -0.49 -4.48 1.08
CA LEU A 7 -0.13 -5.44 0.05
C LEU A 7 1.39 -5.64 0.01
N LYS A 8 1.82 -6.86 -0.26
CA LYS A 8 3.23 -7.18 -0.50
C LYS A 8 3.60 -6.84 -1.94
N LEU A 9 4.84 -6.39 -2.15
CA LEU A 9 5.37 -6.17 -3.49
C LEU A 9 5.46 -7.49 -4.26
N PRO A 10 5.27 -7.47 -5.59
CA PRO A 10 5.47 -8.65 -6.43
C PRO A 10 6.92 -9.14 -6.34
N LYS A 11 7.12 -10.46 -6.51
CA LYS A 11 8.45 -11.07 -6.48
C LYS A 11 9.37 -10.41 -7.50
N LYS A 12 10.58 -10.02 -7.06
CA LYS A 12 11.56 -9.38 -7.94
C LYS A 12 11.95 -10.30 -9.10
N PRO A 13 12.06 -9.78 -10.32
CA PRO A 13 12.56 -10.56 -11.45
C PRO A 13 14.05 -10.89 -11.25
N LYS A 14 14.51 -11.98 -11.85
CA LYS A 14 15.95 -12.34 -11.86
C LYS A 14 16.74 -11.29 -12.66
N GLN A 15 18.04 -11.17 -12.40
CA GLN A 15 18.91 -10.22 -13.11
C GLN A 15 18.91 -10.44 -14.63
N ASN A 16 18.85 -11.71 -15.06
CA ASN A 16 18.80 -12.13 -16.46
C ASN A 16 17.38 -12.17 -17.06
N ALA A 17 16.36 -11.66 -16.35
CA ALA A 17 15.02 -11.57 -16.92
C ALA A 17 14.98 -10.60 -18.12
N SER A 18 14.07 -10.87 -19.06
CA SER A 18 13.86 -10.02 -20.23
C SER A 18 13.42 -8.61 -19.83
N VAL A 19 13.67 -7.64 -20.72
CA VAL A 19 13.31 -6.23 -20.51
C VAL A 19 11.81 -6.10 -20.22
N ALA A 20 10.95 -6.76 -21.01
CA ALA A 20 9.50 -6.74 -20.81
C ALA A 20 9.07 -7.22 -19.41
N VAL A 21 9.74 -8.24 -18.85
CA VAL A 21 9.45 -8.73 -17.50
C VAL A 21 9.85 -7.69 -16.43
N LYS A 22 10.99 -7.01 -16.62
CA LYS A 22 11.46 -5.94 -15.72
C LYS A 22 10.52 -4.73 -15.74
N GLU A 23 10.09 -4.29 -16.92
CA GLU A 23 9.14 -3.19 -17.10
C GLU A 23 7.78 -3.52 -16.47
N ASN A 24 7.26 -4.72 -16.72
CA ASN A 24 6.00 -5.16 -16.13
C ASN A 24 6.09 -5.23 -14.59
N TRP A 25 7.22 -5.69 -14.04
CA TRP A 25 7.44 -5.68 -12.59
C TRP A 25 7.43 -4.26 -12.03
N LEU A 26 8.11 -3.31 -12.68
CA LEU A 26 8.12 -1.90 -12.25
C LEU A 26 6.72 -1.29 -12.25
N ARG A 27 5.92 -1.55 -13.29
CA ARG A 27 4.52 -1.11 -13.37
C ARG A 27 3.70 -1.65 -12.19
N ARG A 28 3.72 -2.97 -11.97
CA ARG A 28 2.97 -3.62 -10.87
C ARG A 28 3.44 -3.15 -9.50
N ALA A 29 4.75 -2.97 -9.30
CA ALA A 29 5.30 -2.47 -8.05
C ALA A 29 4.85 -1.03 -7.77
N SER A 30 4.74 -0.19 -8.79
CA SER A 30 4.23 1.18 -8.68
C SER A 30 2.76 1.22 -8.24
N GLU A 31 1.92 0.38 -8.85
CA GLU A 31 0.51 0.24 -8.48
C GLU A 31 0.33 -0.19 -7.02
N VAL A 32 1.08 -1.20 -6.58
CA VAL A 32 1.06 -1.68 -5.19
C VAL A 32 1.50 -0.58 -4.23
N LYS A 33 2.52 0.21 -4.58
CA LYS A 33 2.97 1.34 -3.75
C LYS A 33 1.89 2.43 -3.63
N LYS A 34 1.26 2.82 -4.75
CA LYS A 34 0.17 3.81 -4.75
C LYS A 34 -1.00 3.37 -3.87
N GLU A 35 -1.38 2.10 -3.99
CA GLU A 35 -2.48 1.53 -3.20
C GLU A 35 -2.13 1.47 -1.71
N ASN A 36 -0.93 1.02 -1.35
CA ASN A 36 -0.49 1.02 0.04
C ASN A 36 -0.46 2.44 0.63
N ALA A 37 -0.04 3.46 -0.14
CA ALA A 37 -0.08 4.85 0.30
C ALA A 37 -1.51 5.31 0.64
N ARG A 38 -2.49 4.99 -0.21
CA ARG A 38 -3.92 5.26 0.07
C ARG A 38 -4.38 4.57 1.35
N ARG A 39 -4.05 3.28 1.53
CA ARG A 39 -4.43 2.53 2.74
C ARG A 39 -3.79 3.10 4.00
N ILE A 40 -2.54 3.55 3.95
CA ILE A 40 -1.86 4.21 5.08
C ILE A 40 -2.61 5.49 5.46
N GLN A 41 -2.94 6.34 4.49
CA GLN A 41 -3.67 7.59 4.75
C GLN A 41 -5.06 7.32 5.33
N ALA A 42 -5.79 6.33 4.81
CA ALA A 42 -7.10 5.93 5.32
C ALA A 42 -7.01 5.41 6.77
N ASN A 43 -6.03 4.56 7.06
CA ASN A 43 -5.79 4.06 8.42
C ASN A 43 -5.44 5.20 9.40
N LYS A 44 -4.61 6.16 8.97
CA LYS A 44 -4.25 7.34 9.78
C LYS A 44 -5.49 8.18 10.08
N ARG A 45 -6.29 8.50 9.06
CA ARG A 45 -7.53 9.29 9.21
C ARG A 45 -8.55 8.57 10.10
N SER A 46 -8.70 7.25 9.95
CA SER A 46 -9.58 6.45 10.81
C SER A 46 -9.14 6.49 12.28
N ALA A 47 -7.83 6.41 12.55
CA ALA A 47 -7.29 6.52 13.90
C ALA A 47 -7.52 7.92 14.50
N GLU A 48 -7.30 8.99 13.72
CA GLU A 48 -7.55 10.36 14.15
C GLU A 48 -9.03 10.60 14.48
N LEU A 49 -9.94 10.13 13.63
CA LEU A 49 -11.39 10.22 13.88
C LEU A 49 -11.80 9.45 15.13
N SER A 50 -11.27 8.24 15.30
CA SER A 50 -11.54 7.43 16.50
C SER A 50 -11.07 8.15 17.77
N LYS A 51 -9.91 8.81 17.74
CA LYS A 51 -9.41 9.62 18.85
C LYS A 51 -10.31 10.81 19.16
N LYS A 52 -10.80 11.52 18.13
CA LYS A 52 -11.72 12.65 18.30
C LYS A 52 -13.05 12.21 18.92
N ILE A 53 -13.62 11.10 18.44
CA ILE A 53 -14.86 10.53 18.97
C ILE A 53 -14.68 10.13 20.44
N ALA A 54 -13.56 9.46 20.79
CA ALA A 54 -13.29 9.07 22.16
C ALA A 54 -13.11 10.24 23.14
N GLY A 55 -12.69 11.41 22.63
CA GLY A 55 -12.54 12.64 23.41
C GLY A 55 -13.81 13.49 23.53
N PHE A 56 -14.88 13.15 22.80
CA PHE A 56 -16.20 13.76 22.97
C PHE A 56 -16.88 13.10 24.17
N LYS A 57 -16.79 13.73 25.33
CA LYS A 57 -17.54 13.43 26.55
C LYS A 57 -18.46 14.59 26.88
#